data_AF-A0A099DBP7-F1
#
_entry.id   AF-A0A099DBP7-F1
#
_cell.length_a   1.000
_cell.length_b   1.000
_cell.length_c   1.000
_cell.angle_alpha   90.00
_cell.angle_beta   90.00
_cell.angle_gamma   90.00
#
_symmetry.space_group_name_H-M   'P 1'
#
loop_
_entity.id
_entity.type
_entity.pdbx_description
1 polymer ?
#
loop_
_entity_poly.entity_id
_entity_poly.type
_entity_poly.pdbx_seq_one_letter_code
_entity_poly.pdbx_strand_id
1 'polypeptide(L)'
;MAVKCSIVDDKLVAEFDSTMFKWLRASLPRYRELIQGRLDEYREYDWLCERLSLPLPVTPLDSTMLRALRDSWCDPVDDDALRGWLEADLVNRLREDADVALSTLPATGERLVLRDAEQVEAWFWVLVNMRIAYGVEHGVLGPGCPPIDEHFDKTADWSDPLTPARFAVWWLQNVADVLRKVSGQPLPEYSY
;
A
#
# COMPACT_ATOMS: atom_id res chain seq x y z
N MET A 1 12.08 16.64 5.76
CA MET A 1 12.74 16.31 4.48
C MET A 1 12.25 14.94 4.07
N ALA A 2 11.64 14.76 2.90
CA ALA A 2 10.76 13.62 2.62
C ALA A 2 11.49 12.26 2.51
N VAL A 3 12.45 12.14 1.60
CA VAL A 3 13.29 10.95 1.41
C VAL A 3 14.45 11.35 0.50
N LYS A 4 15.62 10.71 0.62
CA LYS A 4 16.71 10.87 -0.34
C LYS A 4 16.95 9.55 -1.05
N CYS A 5 16.75 9.52 -2.37
CA CYS A 5 17.00 8.33 -3.19
C CYS A 5 18.18 8.54 -4.14
N SER A 6 18.96 7.49 -4.35
CA SER A 6 20.11 7.48 -5.25
C SER A 6 20.37 6.08 -5.79
N ILE A 7 21.09 5.98 -6.92
CA ILE A 7 21.60 4.69 -7.44
C ILE A 7 23.06 4.55 -7.00
N VAL A 8 23.40 3.44 -6.35
CA VAL A 8 24.77 3.09 -5.92
C VAL A 8 25.03 1.64 -6.30
N ASP A 9 26.05 1.38 -7.11
CA ASP A 9 26.41 0.04 -7.59
C ASP A 9 25.21 -0.74 -8.15
N ASP A 10 24.46 -0.11 -9.07
CA ASP A 10 23.22 -0.62 -9.69
C ASP A 10 22.08 -0.96 -8.73
N LYS A 11 22.15 -0.50 -7.47
CA LYS A 11 21.10 -0.65 -6.46
C LYS A 11 20.44 0.68 -6.16
N LEU A 12 19.13 0.67 -5.97
CA LEU A 12 18.41 1.84 -5.50
C LEU A 12 18.52 1.93 -3.98
N VAL A 13 19.05 3.05 -3.49
CA VAL A 13 19.22 3.33 -2.08
C VAL A 13 18.31 4.48 -1.69
N ALA A 14 17.42 4.27 -0.72
CA ALA A 14 16.52 5.27 -0.15
C ALA A 14 16.83 5.52 1.33
N GLU A 15 16.99 6.78 1.71
CA GLU A 15 17.22 7.22 3.09
C GLU A 15 15.97 7.94 3.61
N PHE A 16 15.35 7.36 4.64
CA PHE A 16 14.12 7.86 5.25
C PHE A 16 14.39 8.80 6.42
N ASP A 17 13.47 9.71 6.69
CA ASP A 17 13.43 10.43 7.96
C ASP A 17 13.21 9.45 9.13
N SER A 18 13.93 9.64 10.25
CA SER A 18 13.89 8.78 11.42
C SER A 18 12.48 8.56 11.99
N THR A 19 11.66 9.60 11.98
CA THR A 19 10.30 9.57 12.55
C THR A 19 9.39 8.75 11.66
N MET A 20 9.40 9.05 10.36
CA MET A 20 8.59 8.33 9.38
C MET A 20 9.05 6.88 9.20
N PHE A 21 10.35 6.61 9.32
CA PHE A 21 10.86 5.25 9.30
C PHE A 21 10.39 4.42 10.50
N LYS A 22 10.40 5.00 11.71
CA LYS A 22 9.85 4.33 12.91
C LYS A 22 8.36 4.05 12.76
N TRP A 23 7.61 5.02 12.23
CA TRP A 23 6.19 4.84 11.93
C TRP A 23 5.97 3.71 10.92
N LEU A 24 6.70 3.72 9.80
CA LEU A 24 6.59 2.69 8.76
C LEU A 24 6.92 1.29 9.32
N ARG A 25 7.96 1.16 10.15
CA ARG A 25 8.31 -0.10 10.82
C ARG A 25 7.22 -0.63 11.75
N ALA A 26 6.44 0.25 12.37
CA ALA A 26 5.33 -0.14 13.21
C ALA A 26 4.06 -0.45 12.41
N SER A 27 3.84 0.29 11.30
CA SER A 27 2.63 0.22 10.50
C SER A 27 2.65 -0.92 9.48
N LEU A 28 3.79 -1.20 8.83
CA LEU A 28 3.88 -2.20 7.77
C LEU A 28 3.53 -3.63 8.25
N PRO A 29 3.99 -4.11 9.42
CA PRO A 29 3.57 -5.42 9.93
C PRO A 29 2.07 -5.51 10.16
N ARG A 30 1.47 -4.45 10.74
CA ARG A 30 0.01 -4.39 10.99
C ARG A 30 -0.80 -4.38 9.71
N TYR A 31 -0.31 -3.65 8.70
CA TYR A 31 -0.90 -3.64 7.36
C TYR A 31 -0.87 -5.04 6.74
N ARG A 32 0.26 -5.73 6.81
CA ARG A 32 0.40 -7.11 6.33
C ARG A 32 -0.49 -8.10 7.09
N GLU A 33 -0.59 -7.96 8.42
CA GLU A 33 -1.49 -8.79 9.25
C GLU A 33 -2.96 -8.60 8.90
N LEU A 34 -3.39 -7.36 8.64
CA LEU A 34 -4.75 -7.06 8.17
C LEU A 34 -5.06 -7.78 6.85
N ILE A 35 -4.15 -7.72 5.88
CA ILE A 35 -4.31 -8.39 4.59
C ILE A 35 -4.30 -9.91 4.77
N GLN A 36 -3.36 -10.45 5.56
CA GLN A 36 -3.31 -11.89 5.85
C GLN A 36 -4.60 -12.38 6.49
N GLY A 37 -5.15 -11.62 7.45
CA GLY A 37 -6.42 -11.95 8.09
C GLY A 37 -7.56 -12.05 7.09
N ARG A 38 -7.63 -11.13 6.12
CA ARG A 38 -8.62 -11.23 5.03
C ARG A 38 -8.35 -12.42 4.12
N LEU A 39 -7.09 -12.67 3.76
CA LEU A 39 -6.72 -13.83 2.93
C LEU A 39 -7.11 -15.16 3.59
N ASP A 40 -6.97 -15.24 4.92
CA ASP A 40 -7.31 -16.43 5.70
C ASP A 40 -8.82 -16.73 5.73
N GLU A 41 -9.68 -15.79 5.32
CA GLU A 41 -11.14 -15.97 5.22
C GLU A 41 -11.58 -16.58 3.88
N TYR A 42 -10.71 -16.65 2.87
CA TYR A 42 -11.04 -17.24 1.58
C TYR A 42 -11.05 -18.77 1.66
N ARG A 43 -12.15 -19.39 1.20
CA ARG A 43 -12.37 -20.84 1.21
C ARG A 43 -13.12 -21.28 -0.04
N GLU A 44 -12.86 -22.50 -0.48
CA GLU A 44 -13.73 -23.21 -1.42
C GLU A 44 -14.87 -23.84 -0.60
N TYR A 45 -16.11 -23.33 -0.73
CA TYR A 45 -17.23 -23.74 0.15
C TYR A 45 -18.43 -24.35 -0.60
N ASP A 46 -18.44 -24.33 -1.93
CA ASP A 46 -19.44 -25.01 -2.76
C ASP A 46 -18.80 -25.81 -3.89
N TRP A 47 -19.57 -26.73 -4.47
CA TRP A 47 -19.10 -27.66 -5.50
C TRP A 47 -18.62 -26.96 -6.78
N LEU A 48 -19.09 -25.74 -7.06
CA LEU A 48 -18.70 -24.96 -8.22
C LEU A 48 -17.35 -24.28 -7.97
N CYS A 49 -17.16 -23.71 -6.78
CA CYS A 49 -15.90 -23.11 -6.31
C CYS A 49 -14.79 -24.16 -6.25
N GLU A 50 -15.05 -25.34 -5.67
CA GLU A 50 -14.10 -26.46 -5.63
C GLU A 50 -13.69 -26.92 -7.04
N ARG A 51 -14.67 -27.01 -7.95
CA ARG A 51 -14.43 -27.46 -9.34
C ARG A 51 -13.62 -26.45 -10.15
N LEU A 52 -13.72 -25.17 -9.81
CA LEU A 52 -12.99 -24.09 -10.48
C LEU A 52 -11.69 -23.70 -9.74
N SER A 53 -11.46 -24.23 -8.54
CA SER A 53 -10.39 -23.80 -7.61
C SER A 53 -10.46 -22.31 -7.30
N LEU A 54 -11.67 -21.81 -7.04
CA LEU A 54 -11.97 -20.40 -6.83
C LEU A 54 -12.42 -20.18 -5.39
N PRO A 55 -11.48 -19.85 -4.48
CA PRO A 55 -11.84 -19.59 -3.10
C PRO A 55 -12.55 -18.24 -3.02
N LEU A 56 -13.66 -18.19 -2.28
CA LEU A 56 -14.46 -17.00 -2.03
C LEU A 56 -14.44 -16.66 -0.54
N PRO A 57 -14.61 -15.38 -0.15
CA PRO A 57 -14.58 -15.00 1.24
C PRO A 57 -15.84 -15.48 1.95
N VAL A 58 -15.69 -16.03 3.16
CA VAL A 58 -16.83 -16.54 3.95
C VAL A 58 -17.57 -15.47 4.75
N THR A 59 -17.00 -14.27 4.85
CA THR A 59 -17.53 -13.11 5.58
C THR A 59 -17.52 -11.84 4.71
N PRO A 60 -18.46 -10.90 4.93
CA PRO A 60 -18.42 -9.58 4.30
C PRO A 60 -17.14 -8.80 4.63
N LEU A 61 -16.75 -7.89 3.73
CA LEU A 61 -15.59 -7.02 3.93
C LEU A 61 -15.92 -5.85 4.87
N ASP A 62 -15.56 -6.01 6.15
CA ASP A 62 -15.88 -5.02 7.20
C ASP A 62 -14.78 -3.98 7.44
N SER A 63 -13.55 -4.26 7.03
CA SER A 63 -12.41 -3.33 7.16
C SER A 63 -12.57 -2.14 6.21
N THR A 64 -12.59 -0.93 6.76
CA THR A 64 -12.59 0.32 5.98
C THR A 64 -11.35 0.43 5.09
N MET A 65 -10.17 0.06 5.61
CA MET A 65 -8.93 -0.01 4.85
C MET A 65 -9.02 -0.93 3.64
N LEU A 66 -9.49 -2.17 3.80
CA LEU A 66 -9.57 -3.12 2.70
C LEU A 66 -10.67 -2.76 1.70
N ARG A 67 -11.81 -2.22 2.17
CA ARG A 67 -12.84 -1.67 1.28
C ARG A 67 -12.27 -0.56 0.40
N ALA A 68 -11.51 0.36 0.99
CA ALA A 68 -10.87 1.44 0.22
C ALA A 68 -9.94 0.91 -0.88
N LEU A 69 -9.18 -0.15 -0.59
CA LEU A 69 -8.31 -0.79 -1.59
C LEU A 69 -9.12 -1.51 -2.66
N ARG A 70 -10.12 -2.31 -2.28
CA ARG A 70 -11.02 -2.98 -3.23
C ARG A 70 -11.70 -1.96 -4.15
N ASP A 71 -12.30 -0.91 -3.60
CA ASP A 71 -13.02 0.10 -4.37
C ASP A 71 -12.08 0.91 -5.27
N SER A 72 -10.80 1.08 -4.88
CA SER A 72 -9.81 1.78 -5.71
C SER A 72 -9.35 0.97 -6.92
N TRP A 73 -9.40 -0.36 -6.86
CA TRP A 73 -8.78 -1.22 -7.85
C TRP A 73 -9.76 -2.16 -8.59
N CYS A 74 -10.88 -2.52 -7.95
CA CYS A 74 -11.87 -3.48 -8.49
C CYS A 74 -13.16 -2.83 -9.01
N ASP A 75 -13.42 -1.54 -8.72
CA ASP A 75 -14.57 -0.83 -9.29
C ASP A 75 -14.16 -0.18 -10.62
N PRO A 76 -14.82 -0.54 -11.73
CA PRO A 76 -16.27 -0.58 -11.81
C PRO A 76 -16.80 -1.93 -12.31
N VAL A 77 -16.57 -3.02 -11.57
CA VAL A 77 -17.18 -4.31 -11.91
C VAL A 77 -18.57 -4.41 -11.31
N ASP A 78 -19.60 -4.43 -12.17
CA ASP A 78 -21.02 -4.52 -11.76
C ASP A 78 -21.45 -5.94 -11.32
N ASP A 79 -20.64 -6.97 -11.59
CA ASP A 79 -20.91 -8.36 -11.22
C ASP A 79 -20.29 -8.70 -9.85
N ASP A 80 -21.12 -9.05 -8.87
CA ASP A 80 -20.69 -9.34 -7.51
C ASP A 80 -19.76 -10.56 -7.39
N ALA A 81 -19.94 -11.58 -8.24
CA ALA A 81 -19.08 -12.77 -8.22
C ALA A 81 -17.70 -12.46 -8.80
N LEU A 82 -17.65 -11.71 -9.92
CA LEU A 82 -16.39 -11.25 -10.51
C LEU A 82 -15.65 -10.29 -9.57
N ARG A 83 -16.38 -9.39 -8.88
CA ARG A 83 -15.79 -8.50 -7.87
C ARG A 83 -15.16 -9.30 -6.73
N GLY A 84 -15.79 -10.39 -6.29
CA GLY A 84 -15.25 -11.29 -5.26
C GLY A 84 -13.94 -11.97 -5.67
N TRP A 85 -13.81 -12.37 -6.95
CA TRP A 85 -12.57 -12.97 -7.47
C TRP A 85 -11.45 -11.93 -7.60
N LEU A 86 -11.76 -10.75 -8.16
CA LEU A 86 -10.79 -9.66 -8.26
C LEU A 86 -10.30 -9.18 -6.89
N GLU A 87 -11.18 -9.20 -5.87
CA GLU A 87 -10.78 -8.93 -4.49
C GLU A 87 -9.77 -9.98 -4.00
N ALA A 88 -9.97 -11.26 -4.32
CA ALA A 88 -9.06 -12.33 -3.90
C ALA A 88 -7.66 -12.16 -4.53
N ASP A 89 -7.61 -11.88 -5.83
CA ASP A 89 -6.37 -11.62 -6.57
C ASP A 89 -5.66 -10.36 -6.05
N LEU A 90 -6.43 -9.30 -5.80
CA LEU A 90 -5.92 -8.09 -5.16
C LEU A 90 -5.31 -8.41 -3.79
N VAL A 91 -6.03 -9.09 -2.90
CA VAL A 91 -5.57 -9.42 -1.54
C VAL A 91 -4.30 -10.28 -1.57
N ASN A 92 -4.19 -11.24 -2.49
CA ASN A 92 -2.96 -12.00 -2.71
C ASN A 92 -1.79 -11.10 -3.10
N ARG A 93 -1.97 -10.23 -4.11
CA ARG A 93 -0.91 -9.31 -4.55
C ARG A 93 -0.49 -8.33 -3.46
N LEU A 94 -1.45 -7.76 -2.73
CA LEU A 94 -1.18 -6.88 -1.58
C LEU A 94 -0.32 -7.60 -0.52
N ARG A 95 -0.57 -8.89 -0.29
CA ARG A 95 0.20 -9.71 0.65
C ARG A 95 1.62 -9.96 0.14
N GLU A 96 1.78 -10.29 -1.13
CA GLU A 96 3.09 -10.56 -1.74
C GLU A 96 3.97 -9.31 -1.71
N ASP A 97 3.44 -8.17 -2.14
CA ASP A 97 4.15 -6.89 -2.11
C ASP A 97 4.56 -6.53 -0.66
N ALA A 98 3.66 -6.73 0.31
CA ALA A 98 3.93 -6.46 1.72
C ALA A 98 5.02 -7.38 2.30
N ASP A 99 5.04 -8.66 1.92
CA ASP A 99 6.08 -9.59 2.34
C ASP A 99 7.46 -9.22 1.76
N VAL A 100 7.51 -8.81 0.49
CA VAL A 100 8.76 -8.30 -0.13
C VAL A 100 9.24 -7.06 0.61
N ALA A 101 8.35 -6.09 0.88
CA ALA A 101 8.69 -4.89 1.62
C ALA A 101 9.18 -5.21 3.05
N LEU A 102 8.53 -6.13 3.76
CA LEU A 102 8.95 -6.56 5.09
C LEU A 102 10.30 -7.28 5.09
N SER A 103 10.53 -8.17 4.12
CA SER A 103 11.79 -8.93 4.04
C SER A 103 13.00 -8.06 3.69
N THR A 104 12.76 -6.94 3.00
CA THR A 104 13.80 -5.97 2.59
C THR A 104 13.89 -4.76 3.52
N LEU A 105 12.96 -4.62 4.49
CA LEU A 105 12.97 -3.56 5.48
C LEU A 105 14.23 -3.66 6.37
N PRO A 106 15.02 -2.58 6.51
CA PRO A 106 16.25 -2.64 7.29
C PRO A 106 15.97 -2.95 8.77
N ALA A 107 16.65 -3.98 9.30
CA ALA A 107 16.59 -4.33 10.72
C ALA A 107 17.13 -3.21 11.62
N THR A 108 18.13 -2.46 11.13
CA THR A 108 18.76 -1.31 11.79
C THR A 108 19.13 -0.24 10.76
N GLY A 109 19.03 1.04 11.15
CA GLY A 109 19.35 2.16 10.26
C GLY A 109 18.20 2.56 9.34
N GLU A 110 18.29 3.76 8.77
CA GLU A 110 17.23 4.43 7.98
C GLU A 110 17.40 4.25 6.47
N ARG A 111 18.33 3.39 6.05
CA ARG A 111 18.71 3.18 4.65
C ARG A 111 18.11 1.88 4.11
N LEU A 112 17.16 2.01 3.20
CA LEU A 112 16.61 0.92 2.39
C LEU A 112 17.47 0.71 1.14
N VAL A 113 17.75 -0.55 0.81
CA VAL A 113 18.54 -0.93 -0.38
C VAL A 113 17.74 -1.93 -1.19
N LEU A 114 17.31 -1.51 -2.38
CA LEU A 114 16.54 -2.31 -3.33
C LEU A 114 17.46 -2.76 -4.45
N ARG A 115 17.48 -4.06 -4.71
CA ARG A 115 18.49 -4.73 -5.54
C ARG A 115 18.02 -5.03 -6.95
N ASP A 116 16.71 -5.09 -7.15
CA ASP A 116 16.10 -5.52 -8.40
C ASP A 116 14.77 -4.78 -8.62
N ALA A 117 14.22 -4.97 -9.82
CA ALA A 117 13.00 -4.35 -10.28
C ALA A 117 11.77 -4.75 -9.44
N GLU A 118 11.71 -6.01 -9.02
CA GLU A 118 10.61 -6.58 -8.24
C GLU A 118 10.51 -5.91 -6.87
N GLN A 119 11.65 -5.73 -6.19
CA GLN A 119 11.69 -5.01 -4.91
C GLN A 119 11.24 -3.55 -5.06
N VAL A 120 11.65 -2.88 -6.14
CA VAL A 120 11.23 -1.49 -6.39
C VAL A 120 9.73 -1.41 -6.64
N GLU A 121 9.17 -2.33 -7.43
CA GLU A 121 7.74 -2.39 -7.72
C GLU A 121 6.92 -2.71 -6.47
N ALA A 122 7.30 -3.73 -5.71
CA ALA A 122 6.63 -4.10 -4.46
C ALA A 122 6.62 -2.94 -3.46
N TRP A 123 7.76 -2.24 -3.29
CA TRP A 123 7.84 -1.06 -2.43
C TRP A 123 6.95 0.08 -2.91
N PHE A 124 6.91 0.34 -4.22
CA PHE A 124 6.01 1.34 -4.79
C PHE A 124 4.55 1.02 -4.46
N TRP A 125 4.10 -0.21 -4.73
CA TRP A 125 2.72 -0.62 -4.49
C TRP A 125 2.35 -0.64 -3.02
N VAL A 126 3.22 -1.13 -2.13
CA VAL A 126 2.99 -1.08 -0.68
C VAL A 126 2.77 0.35 -0.21
N LEU A 127 3.61 1.31 -0.65
CA LEU A 127 3.48 2.70 -0.22
C LEU A 127 2.19 3.35 -0.75
N VAL A 128 1.83 3.09 -2.00
CA VAL A 128 0.57 3.56 -2.61
C VAL A 128 -0.64 2.97 -1.90
N ASN A 129 -0.64 1.67 -1.62
CA ASN A 129 -1.77 1.00 -1.00
C ASN A 129 -1.89 1.36 0.49
N MET A 130 -0.77 1.45 1.23
CA MET A 130 -0.78 1.99 2.59
C MET A 130 -1.31 3.42 2.61
N ARG A 131 -0.97 4.25 1.63
CA ARG A 131 -1.47 5.64 1.52
C ARG A 131 -2.99 5.67 1.41
N ILE A 132 -3.55 4.90 0.48
CA ILE A 132 -5.01 4.81 0.27
C ILE A 132 -5.68 4.31 1.54
N ALA A 133 -5.26 3.14 2.02
CA ALA A 133 -5.87 2.48 3.17
C ALA A 133 -5.81 3.35 4.43
N TYR A 134 -4.62 3.84 4.77
CA TYR A 134 -4.42 4.69 5.94
C TYR A 134 -5.16 6.03 5.82
N GLY A 135 -5.15 6.62 4.62
CA GLY A 135 -5.78 7.91 4.38
C GLY A 135 -7.31 7.86 4.50
N VAL A 136 -7.94 6.81 3.98
CA VAL A 136 -9.39 6.62 4.11
C VAL A 136 -9.76 6.27 5.56
N GLU A 137 -9.01 5.38 6.21
CA GLU A 137 -9.24 5.02 7.63
C GLU A 137 -9.24 6.25 8.56
N HIS A 138 -8.35 7.21 8.31
CA HIS A 138 -8.22 8.42 9.13
C HIS A 138 -9.06 9.60 8.61
N GLY A 139 -9.88 9.40 7.58
CA GLY A 139 -10.76 10.45 7.03
C GLY A 139 -10.01 11.61 6.35
N VAL A 140 -8.80 11.36 5.85
CA VAL A 140 -7.96 12.36 5.17
C VAL A 140 -7.86 12.15 3.66
N LEU A 141 -8.34 11.00 3.16
CA LEU A 141 -8.62 10.74 1.76
C LEU A 141 -10.08 10.30 1.61
N GLY A 142 -10.71 10.69 0.51
CA GLY A 142 -12.09 10.33 0.19
C GLY A 142 -12.93 11.54 -0.26
N PRO A 143 -14.23 11.31 -0.54
CA PRO A 143 -15.14 12.36 -0.96
C PRO A 143 -15.22 13.49 0.07
N GLY A 144 -14.98 14.73 -0.37
CA GLY A 144 -15.08 15.92 0.49
C GLY A 144 -13.83 16.22 1.33
N CYS A 145 -12.79 15.37 1.29
CA CYS A 145 -11.50 15.68 1.90
C CYS A 145 -10.75 16.73 1.04
N PRO A 146 -10.12 17.75 1.65
CA PRO A 146 -9.23 18.66 0.93
C PRO A 146 -8.08 17.89 0.25
N PRO A 147 -7.66 18.29 -0.95
CA PRO A 147 -6.49 17.68 -1.59
C PRO A 147 -5.24 17.92 -0.74
N ILE A 148 -4.36 16.92 -0.72
CA ILE A 148 -3.05 17.01 -0.07
C ILE A 148 -2.05 17.44 -1.15
N ASP A 149 -1.57 18.68 -1.04
CA ASP A 149 -0.69 19.29 -2.04
C ASP A 149 0.78 18.83 -1.94
N GLU A 150 1.56 19.08 -3.00
CA GLU A 150 2.97 18.69 -3.07
C GLU A 150 3.87 19.38 -2.03
N HIS A 151 3.42 20.49 -1.45
CA HIS A 151 4.14 21.30 -0.47
C HIS A 151 3.53 21.21 0.93
N PHE A 152 2.72 20.17 1.20
CA PHE A 152 2.04 19.99 2.47
C PHE A 152 2.99 20.03 3.67
N ASP A 153 4.24 19.58 3.50
CA ASP A 153 5.28 19.64 4.54
C ASP A 153 5.61 21.06 5.01
N LYS A 154 5.39 22.07 4.16
CA LYS A 154 5.67 23.49 4.46
C LYS A 154 4.42 24.25 4.90
N THR A 155 3.25 23.79 4.48
CA THR A 155 1.95 24.46 4.73
C THR A 155 1.15 23.82 5.87
N ALA A 156 1.64 22.69 6.43
CA ALA A 156 0.99 21.96 7.51
C ALA A 156 0.72 22.83 8.75
N ASP A 157 -0.56 22.91 9.13
CA ASP A 157 -0.98 23.45 10.42
C ASP A 157 -0.95 22.33 11.47
N TRP A 158 0.09 22.31 12.30
CA TRP A 158 0.25 21.31 13.36
C TRP A 158 -0.72 21.45 14.53
N SER A 159 -1.58 22.47 14.53
CA SER A 159 -2.69 22.57 15.49
C SER A 159 -3.93 21.78 15.06
N ASP A 160 -4.06 21.44 13.76
CA ASP A 160 -5.12 20.56 13.25
C ASP A 160 -4.83 19.09 13.66
N PRO A 161 -5.74 18.41 14.39
CA PRO A 161 -5.55 17.02 14.81
C PRO A 161 -5.41 16.02 13.66
N LEU A 162 -5.84 16.36 12.44
CA LEU A 162 -5.71 15.51 11.25
C LEU A 162 -4.37 15.69 10.53
N THR A 163 -3.61 16.75 10.84
CA THR A 163 -2.33 17.04 10.17
C THR A 163 -1.33 15.90 10.24
N PRO A 164 -1.16 15.17 11.36
CA PRO A 164 -0.27 14.00 11.38
C PRO A 164 -0.66 12.91 10.36
N ALA A 165 -1.96 12.65 10.21
CA ALA A 165 -2.45 11.67 9.25
C ALA A 165 -2.27 12.13 7.80
N ARG A 166 -2.57 13.41 7.51
CA ARG A 166 -2.31 14.03 6.21
C ARG A 166 -0.83 14.03 5.85
N PHE A 167 0.04 14.30 6.83
CA PHE A 167 1.49 14.28 6.63
C PHE A 167 1.98 12.88 6.27
N ALA A 168 1.50 11.84 6.96
CA ALA A 168 1.85 10.46 6.63
C ALA A 168 1.40 10.07 5.21
N VAL A 169 0.18 10.44 4.83
CA VAL A 169 -0.37 10.20 3.47
C VAL A 169 0.43 10.95 2.39
N TRP A 170 0.76 12.22 2.63
CA TRP A 170 1.65 13.01 1.77
C TRP A 170 3.02 12.34 1.64
N TRP A 171 3.62 11.93 2.77
CA TRP A 171 4.95 11.36 2.80
C TRP A 171 5.02 10.04 2.01
N LEU A 172 4.06 9.14 2.20
CA LEU A 172 3.98 7.87 1.46
C LEU A 172 3.94 8.11 -0.06
N GLN A 173 3.13 9.07 -0.53
CA GLN A 173 3.07 9.46 -1.94
C GLN A 173 4.44 9.93 -2.45
N ASN A 174 5.08 10.85 -1.72
CA ASN A 174 6.37 11.40 -2.11
C ASN A 174 7.45 10.33 -2.18
N VAL A 175 7.46 9.37 -1.25
CA VAL A 175 8.42 8.26 -1.31
C VAL A 175 8.16 7.42 -2.56
N ALA A 176 6.91 7.03 -2.82
CA ALA A 176 6.54 6.24 -3.98
C ALA A 176 6.95 6.93 -5.29
N ASP A 177 6.67 8.23 -5.42
CA ASP A 177 7.01 9.04 -6.60
C ASP A 177 8.53 9.16 -6.80
N VAL A 178 9.29 9.35 -5.72
CA VAL A 178 10.75 9.43 -5.79
C VAL A 178 11.35 8.07 -6.16
N LEU A 179 10.90 6.96 -5.55
CA LEU A 179 11.32 5.61 -5.93
C LEU A 179 11.07 5.35 -7.41
N ARG A 180 9.87 5.70 -7.90
CA ARG A 180 9.50 5.59 -9.32
C ARG A 180 10.44 6.38 -10.20
N LYS A 181 10.60 7.67 -9.93
CA LYS A 181 11.41 8.60 -10.72
C LYS A 181 12.86 8.14 -10.81
N VAL A 182 13.44 7.66 -9.72
CA VAL A 182 14.83 7.19 -9.69
C VAL A 182 14.99 5.84 -10.37
N SER A 183 13.99 4.95 -10.29
CA SER A 183 14.05 3.63 -10.93
C SER A 183 14.02 3.67 -12.47
N GLY A 184 13.49 4.75 -13.06
CA GLY A 184 13.36 4.89 -14.51
C GLY A 184 12.38 3.92 -15.18
N GLN A 185 11.60 3.17 -14.40
CA GLN A 185 10.65 2.20 -14.92
C GLN A 185 9.29 2.88 -15.30
N PRO A 186 8.59 2.41 -16.36
CA PRO A 186 7.28 2.93 -16.77
C PRO A 186 6.17 2.46 -15.83
N LEU A 187 5.29 3.33 -15.31
CA LEU A 187 4.27 2.99 -14.31
C LEU A 187 3.65 1.60 -14.58
N PRO A 188 3.79 0.62 -13.67
CA PRO A 188 3.10 -0.64 -13.84
C PRO A 188 1.61 -0.33 -13.91
N GLU A 189 0.93 -0.81 -14.94
CA GLU A 189 -0.51 -0.91 -14.87
C GLU A 189 -0.80 -1.92 -13.75
N TYR A 190 -1.70 -1.58 -12.83
CA TYR A 190 -2.28 -2.59 -11.93
C TYR A 190 -3.07 -3.53 -12.84
N SER A 191 -2.36 -4.50 -13.39
CA SER A 191 -2.86 -5.41 -14.40
C SER A 191 -3.41 -6.61 -13.67
N TYR A 192 -4.71 -6.80 -13.85
CA TYR A 192 -5.48 -7.98 -13.48
C TYR A 192 -5.41 -9.00 -14.63
#